data_AF-A0A7S0A6G9-F1
#
_entry.id   AF-A0A7S0A6G9-F1
#
_cell.length_a   1.000
_cell.length_b   1.000
_cell.length_c   1.000
_cell.angle_alpha   90.00
_cell.angle_beta   90.00
_cell.angle_gamma   90.00
#
_symmetry.space_group_name_H-M   'P 1'
#
loop_
_entity.id
_entity.type
_entity.pdbx_description
1 polymer ?
#
loop_
_entity_poly.entity_id
_entity_poly.type
_entity_poly.pdbx_seq_one_letter_code
_entity_poly.pdbx_strand_id
1 'polypeptide(L)'
;RDFFHIRVRCLLSQDLKYLEAAIHNDTLFLNKQSLVDYSLLLAAAEPPDDGGSPSRELGTLALGIIDWLRPYTWDKHMETVVKTWAQADRPTVIEPPKYARRFLDAMGTFFVAETPPPPSSG
;
A
#
# COMPACT_ATOMS: atom_id res chain seq x y z
N ARG A 1 -7.36 10.70 -19.33
CA ARG A 1 -5.96 10.22 -19.42
C ARG A 1 -5.70 9.54 -18.09
N ASP A 2 -6.16 8.30 -18.04
CA ASP A 2 -6.60 7.62 -16.84
C ASP A 2 -5.41 6.97 -16.14
N PHE A 3 -4.90 7.66 -15.12
CA PHE A 3 -3.93 7.12 -14.19
C PHE A 3 -4.71 6.40 -13.07
N PHE A 4 -4.36 5.13 -12.84
CA PHE A 4 -4.85 4.24 -11.77
C PHE A 4 -6.22 3.56 -11.97
N HIS A 5 -6.31 2.68 -12.98
CA HIS A 5 -7.10 1.47 -12.78
C HIS A 5 -6.26 0.51 -11.91
N ILE A 6 -6.46 0.53 -10.58
CA ILE A 6 -5.80 -0.41 -9.66
C ILE A 6 -6.32 -1.80 -10.01
N ARG A 7 -5.55 -2.51 -10.84
CA ARG A 7 -5.83 -3.92 -11.15
C ARG A 7 -5.21 -4.76 -10.05
N VAL A 8 -6.02 -5.64 -9.47
CA VAL A 8 -5.55 -6.70 -8.58
C VAL A 8 -4.40 -7.44 -9.27
N ARG A 9 -3.27 -7.56 -8.58
CA ARG A 9 -2.09 -8.28 -9.11
C ARG A 9 -2.01 -9.65 -8.45
N CYS A 10 -2.00 -10.70 -9.27
CA CYS A 10 -1.71 -12.04 -8.81
C CYS A 10 -0.21 -12.17 -8.57
N LEU A 11 0.18 -12.59 -7.37
CA LEU A 11 1.55 -12.86 -6.99
C LEU A 11 1.70 -14.35 -6.69
N LEU A 12 2.93 -14.86 -6.82
CA LEU A 12 3.26 -16.17 -6.26
C LEU A 12 2.99 -16.15 -4.75
N SER A 13 2.48 -17.26 -4.21
CA SER A 13 2.15 -17.36 -2.78
C SER A 13 3.32 -17.06 -1.84
N GLN A 14 4.55 -17.27 -2.29
CA GLN A 14 5.75 -16.93 -1.55
C GLN A 14 6.01 -15.42 -1.54
N ASP A 15 5.92 -14.77 -2.71
CA ASP A 15 6.12 -13.33 -2.85
C ASP A 15 5.05 -12.53 -2.10
N LEU A 16 3.80 -13.02 -2.11
CA LEU A 16 2.72 -12.43 -1.32
C LEU A 16 3.05 -12.41 0.17
N LYS A 17 3.55 -13.52 0.72
CA LYS A 17 3.93 -13.60 2.14
C LYS A 17 5.09 -12.66 2.48
N TYR A 18 6.09 -12.57 1.61
CA TYR A 18 7.19 -11.62 1.81
C TYR A 18 6.70 -10.18 1.76
N LEU A 19 5.79 -9.87 0.83
CA LEU A 19 5.21 -8.56 0.69
C LEU A 19 4.37 -8.17 1.92
N GLU A 20 3.49 -9.04 2.39
CA GLU A 20 2.67 -8.83 3.59
C GLU A 20 3.56 -8.57 4.81
N ALA A 21 4.62 -9.36 4.98
CA ALA A 21 5.58 -9.18 6.08
C ALA A 21 6.33 -7.86 5.97
N ALA A 22 6.79 -7.47 4.78
CA ALA A 22 7.49 -6.22 4.54
C ALA A 22 6.59 -5.01 4.83
N ILE A 23 5.38 -4.99 4.26
CA ILE A 23 4.38 -3.93 4.47
C ILE A 23 4.03 -3.81 5.95
N HIS A 24 3.84 -4.94 6.65
CA HIS A 24 3.55 -4.94 8.08
C HIS A 24 4.69 -4.33 8.89
N ASN A 25 5.93 -4.74 8.62
CA ASN A 25 7.11 -4.22 9.32
C ASN A 25 7.33 -2.71 9.09
N ASP A 26 7.19 -2.26 7.84
CA ASP A 26 7.32 -0.84 7.50
C ASP A 26 6.19 -0.02 8.14
N THR A 27 4.95 -0.53 8.11
CA THR A 27 3.81 0.14 8.75
C THR A 27 3.98 0.24 10.27
N LEU A 28 4.53 -0.81 10.91
CA LEU A 28 4.88 -0.76 12.33
C LEU A 28 5.94 0.32 12.62
N PHE A 29 6.96 0.45 11.76
CA PHE A 29 7.97 1.50 11.89
C PHE A 29 7.36 2.90 11.74
N LEU A 30 6.54 3.13 10.70
CA LEU A 30 5.88 4.41 10.45
C LEU A 30 4.95 4.80 11.60
N ASN A 31 4.19 3.84 12.13
CA ASN A 31 3.33 4.05 13.29
C ASN A 31 4.12 4.42 14.55
N LYS A 32 5.27 3.78 14.81
CA LYS A 32 6.15 4.13 15.95
C LYS A 32 6.68 5.56 15.84
N GLN A 33 6.89 6.07 14.62
CA GLN A 33 7.30 7.45 14.37
C GLN A 33 6.11 8.44 14.32
N SER A 34 4.89 7.97 14.62
CA SER A 34 3.65 8.75 14.51
C SER A 34 3.42 9.37 13.12
N LEU A 35 3.91 8.71 12.06
CA LEU A 35 3.73 9.14 10.68
C LEU A 35 2.34 8.73 10.18
N VAL A 36 1.74 9.59 9.37
CA VAL A 36 0.45 9.39 8.68
C VAL A 36 0.54 9.95 7.26
N ASP A 37 -0.49 9.72 6.45
CA ASP A 37 -0.61 10.22 5.07
C ASP A 37 0.50 9.74 4.10
N TYR A 38 1.19 8.66 4.44
CA TYR A 38 2.08 7.95 3.51
C TYR A 38 1.28 7.08 2.52
N SER A 39 1.81 6.94 1.31
CA SER A 39 1.18 6.18 0.22
C SER A 39 2.09 5.07 -0.29
N LEU A 40 1.51 4.02 -0.88
CA LEU A 40 2.26 2.98 -1.57
C LEU A 40 2.36 3.31 -3.07
N LEU A 41 3.57 3.41 -3.59
CA LEU A 41 3.87 3.48 -5.02
C LEU A 41 4.02 2.07 -5.59
N LEU A 42 3.31 1.80 -6.67
CA LEU A 42 3.32 0.52 -7.40
C LEU A 42 3.76 0.77 -8.84
N ALA A 43 4.80 0.07 -9.30
CA ALA A 43 5.21 0.03 -10.69
C ALA A 43 5.18 -1.43 -11.17
N ALA A 44 4.48 -1.69 -12.27
CA ALA A 44 4.39 -3.00 -12.89
C ALA A 44 4.94 -2.93 -14.32
N ALA A 45 5.82 -3.86 -14.67
CA ALA A 45 6.34 -4.04 -16.01
C ALA A 45 5.88 -5.40 -16.56
N GLU A 46 5.14 -5.36 -17.66
CA GLU A 46 4.73 -6.55 -18.38
C GLU A 46 5.92 -7.13 -19.16
N PRO A 47 6.03 -8.47 -19.28
CA PRO A 47 7.06 -9.08 -20.11
C PRO A 47 6.86 -8.70 -21.59
N PRO A 48 7.91 -8.71 -22.41
CA PRO A 48 7.80 -8.41 -23.84
C PRO A 48 6.78 -9.34 -24.52
N ASP A 49 5.89 -8.77 -25.34
CA ASP A 49 4.99 -9.55 -26.20
C ASP A 49 5.72 -9.88 -27.50
N ASP A 50 6.15 -11.13 -27.65
CA ASP A 50 6.83 -11.67 -28.82
C ASP A 50 5.86 -12.04 -29.98
N GLY A 51 4.61 -11.60 -29.92
CA GLY A 51 3.74 -11.45 -31.09
C GLY A 51 3.10 -12.72 -31.63
N GLY A 52 3.10 -13.82 -30.86
CA GLY A 52 2.55 -15.10 -31.34
C GLY A 52 2.03 -16.07 -30.29
N SER A 53 2.24 -15.84 -28.99
CA SER A 53 1.77 -16.74 -27.93
C SER A 53 1.60 -15.96 -26.62
N PRO A 54 0.61 -16.26 -25.76
CA PRO A 54 0.56 -15.67 -24.43
C PRO A 54 1.84 -16.05 -23.65
N SER A 55 2.76 -15.09 -23.52
CA SER A 55 4.03 -15.28 -22.82
C SER A 55 3.75 -15.57 -21.34
N ARG A 56 4.21 -16.73 -20.89
CA ARG A 56 4.00 -17.27 -19.54
C ARG A 56 5.04 -16.74 -18.54
N GLU A 57 5.81 -15.73 -18.97
CA GLU A 57 6.85 -15.10 -18.17
C GLU A 57 6.22 -14.22 -17.09
N LEU A 58 6.79 -14.24 -15.90
CA LEU A 58 6.36 -13.34 -14.84
C LEU A 58 6.83 -11.91 -15.16
N GLY A 59 5.90 -10.96 -15.10
CA GLY A 59 6.22 -9.54 -15.09
C GLY A 59 6.98 -9.14 -13.83
N THR A 60 7.60 -7.96 -13.86
CA THR A 60 8.29 -7.40 -12.70
C THR A 60 7.36 -6.44 -11.94
N LEU A 61 7.33 -6.56 -10.61
CA LEU A 61 6.63 -5.63 -9.73
C LEU A 61 7.61 -4.92 -8.79
N ALA A 62 7.59 -3.59 -8.79
CA ALA A 62 8.33 -2.76 -7.86
C ALA A 62 7.37 -1.97 -6.96
N LEU A 63 7.69 -1.92 -5.67
CA LEU A 63 6.84 -1.40 -4.60
C LEU A 63 7.67 -0.50 -3.68
N GLY A 64 7.07 0.59 -3.20
CA GLY A 64 7.75 1.44 -2.22
C GLY A 64 6.78 2.40 -1.50
N ILE A 65 7.00 2.63 -0.22
CA ILE A 65 6.25 3.64 0.55
C ILE A 65 6.86 5.01 0.30
N ILE A 66 6.02 5.99 -0.05
CA ILE A 66 6.39 7.38 -0.34
C ILE A 66 5.72 8.35 0.64
N ASP A 67 6.12 9.62 0.58
CA ASP A 67 5.58 10.73 1.39
C ASP A 67 5.75 10.62 2.93
N TRP A 68 6.68 9.79 3.39
CA TRP A 68 6.99 9.61 4.82
C TRP A 68 7.90 10.70 5.42
N LEU A 69 8.43 11.61 4.60
CA LEU A 69 9.40 12.66 5.00
C LEU A 69 8.79 13.88 5.71
N ARG A 70 7.49 13.86 6.04
CA ARG A 70 6.89 14.87 6.94
C ARG A 70 6.53 14.22 8.28
N PRO A 71 7.46 14.23 9.25
CA PRO A 71 7.13 13.95 10.63
C PRO A 71 5.97 14.83 11.07
N TYR A 72 5.08 14.22 11.84
CA TYR A 72 3.89 14.85 12.42
C TYR A 72 4.23 15.86 13.53
N THR A 73 5.33 16.60 13.39
CA THR A 73 5.89 17.48 14.42
C THR A 73 5.68 18.97 14.15
N TRP A 74 5.39 19.41 12.92
CA TRP A 74 5.32 20.86 12.64
C TRP A 74 3.91 21.45 12.51
N ASP A 75 2.96 20.79 11.85
CA ASP A 75 1.64 21.43 11.60
C ASP A 75 0.61 21.24 12.72
N LYS A 76 0.63 20.12 13.46
CA LYS A 76 -0.44 19.84 14.45
C LYS A 76 -0.24 20.49 15.80
N HIS A 77 0.99 20.74 16.23
CA HIS A 77 1.21 21.41 17.51
C HIS A 77 0.88 22.91 17.43
N MET A 78 1.11 23.55 16.28
CA MET A 78 0.73 24.96 16.10
C MET A 78 -0.77 25.16 15.94
N GLU A 79 -1.48 24.28 15.24
CA GLU A 79 -2.93 24.42 15.07
C GLU A 79 -3.75 24.00 16.29
N THR A 80 -3.31 23.00 17.09
CA THR A 80 -4.11 22.52 18.24
C THR A 80 -4.22 23.59 19.34
N VAL A 81 -3.17 24.41 19.55
CA VAL A 81 -3.21 25.49 20.53
C VAL A 81 -4.13 26.64 20.07
N VAL A 82 -4.22 26.89 18.76
CA VAL A 82 -5.04 27.97 18.19
C VAL A 82 -6.50 27.54 17.98
N LYS A 83 -6.76 26.30 17.54
CA LYS A 83 -8.10 25.81 17.19
C LYS A 83 -8.93 25.31 18.37
N THR A 84 -8.30 24.96 19.51
CA THR A 84 -9.06 24.60 20.72
C THR A 84 -9.86 25.80 21.27
N TRP A 85 -9.56 27.04 20.84
CA TRP A 85 -10.32 28.23 21.21
C TRP A 85 -11.48 28.59 20.25
N ALA A 86 -11.59 27.97 19.06
CA ALA A 86 -12.58 28.37 18.07
C ALA A 86 -13.12 27.18 17.25
N GLN A 87 -14.33 26.75 17.59
CA GLN A 87 -15.31 26.04 16.76
C GLN A 87 -15.00 24.60 16.27
N ALA A 88 -15.81 23.70 16.82
CA ALA A 88 -16.37 22.48 16.23
C ALA A 88 -16.06 22.21 14.74
N ASP A 89 -15.04 21.41 14.49
CA ASP A 89 -15.13 20.34 13.48
C ASP A 89 -14.16 19.22 13.85
N ARG A 90 -14.62 17.96 13.72
CA ARG A 90 -13.82 16.80 14.12
C ARG A 90 -12.54 16.79 13.28
N PRO A 91 -11.33 16.80 13.87
CA PRO A 91 -10.12 16.81 13.07
C PRO A 91 -10.11 15.57 12.18
N THR A 92 -10.17 15.77 10.86
CA THR A 92 -10.13 14.72 9.81
C THR A 92 -8.85 13.91 9.86
N VAL A 93 -7.89 14.32 10.68
CA VAL A 93 -6.66 13.58 10.88
C VAL A 93 -6.87 12.41 11.83
N ILE A 94 -6.91 11.24 11.20
CA ILE A 94 -6.92 9.94 11.84
C ILE A 94 -5.64 9.77 12.68
N GLU A 95 -5.78 9.22 13.88
CA GLU A 95 -4.64 8.89 14.75
C GLU A 95 -3.68 7.92 14.05
N PRO A 96 -2.36 7.99 14.28
CA PRO A 96 -1.38 7.14 13.60
C PRO A 96 -1.69 5.63 13.63
N PRO A 97 -2.14 5.03 14.75
CA PRO A 97 -2.50 3.62 14.78
C PRO A 97 -3.71 3.27 13.91
N LYS A 98 -4.68 4.18 13.80
CA LYS A 98 -5.87 4.00 12.96
C LYS A 98 -5.51 4.14 11.48
N TYR A 99 -4.61 5.07 11.13
CA TYR A 99 -4.10 5.20 9.77
C TYR A 99 -3.32 3.96 9.34
N ALA A 100 -2.42 3.48 10.20
CA ALA A 100 -1.64 2.26 9.99
C ALA A 100 -2.54 1.05 9.70
N ARG A 101 -3.59 0.85 10.50
CA ARG A 101 -4.55 -0.25 10.28
C ARG A 101 -5.26 -0.12 8.93
N ARG A 102 -5.77 1.07 8.61
CA ARG A 102 -6.43 1.32 7.33
C ARG A 102 -5.50 1.06 6.14
N PHE A 103 -4.23 1.45 6.27
CA PHE A 103 -3.22 1.19 5.25
C PHE A 103 -3.01 -0.32 5.04
N LEU A 104 -2.82 -1.09 6.11
CA LEU A 104 -2.69 -2.55 6.05
C LEU A 104 -3.93 -3.21 5.42
N ASP A 105 -5.13 -2.81 5.85
CA ASP A 105 -6.39 -3.34 5.32
C ASP A 105 -6.51 -3.07 3.81
N ALA A 106 -6.11 -1.88 3.33
CA ALA A 106 -6.09 -1.57 1.91
C ALA A 106 -5.08 -2.43 1.13
N MET A 107 -3.87 -2.61 1.67
CA MET A 107 -2.83 -3.43 1.03
C MET A 107 -3.25 -4.89 0.88
N GLY A 108 -3.99 -5.44 1.84
CA GLY A 108 -4.55 -6.79 1.77
C GLY A 108 -5.58 -7.00 0.66
N THR A 109 -6.08 -5.93 0.03
CA THR A 109 -7.02 -6.03 -1.09
C THR A 109 -6.37 -5.86 -2.47
N PHE A 110 -5.13 -5.36 -2.54
CA PHE A 110 -4.46 -5.07 -3.80
C PHE A 110 -3.71 -6.28 -4.39
N PHE A 111 -3.34 -7.24 -3.54
CA PHE A 111 -2.55 -8.40 -3.94
C PHE A 111 -3.27 -9.70 -3.57
N VAL A 112 -3.29 -10.65 -4.48
CA VAL A 112 -3.90 -11.98 -4.28
C VAL A 112 -2.91 -13.07 -4.69
N ALA A 113 -2.99 -14.23 -4.05
CA ALA A 113 -2.17 -15.38 -4.43
C ALA A 113 -2.68 -15.97 -5.75
N GLU A 114 -1.76 -16.35 -6.65
CA GLU A 114 -2.12 -17.21 -7.78
C GLU A 114 -2.76 -18.50 -7.26
N THR A 115 -3.93 -18.84 -7.81
CA THR A 115 -4.57 -20.12 -7.51
C THR A 115 -3.84 -21.22 -8.28
N PRO A 116 -3.40 -22.31 -7.62
CA PRO A 116 -2.78 -23.42 -8.34
C PRO A 116 -3.78 -23.99 -9.36
N PRO A 117 -3.30 -24.42 -10.55
CA PRO A 117 -4.17 -25.01 -11.55
C PRO A 117 -4.87 -26.26 -10.97
N PRO A 118 -6.15 -26.50 -11.30
CA PRO A 118 -6.85 -27.68 -10.84
C PRO A 118 -6.12 -28.95 -11.30
N PRO A 119 -6.11 -30.03 -10.49
CA PRO A 119 -5.48 -31.27 -10.90
C PRO A 119 -6.15 -31.78 -12.18
N SER A 120 -5.35 -32.01 -13.22
CA SER A 120 -5.80 -32.59 -14.48
C SER A 120 -6.48 -33.93 -14.18
N SER A 121 -7.78 -34.00 -14.45
CA SER A 121 -8.57 -35.24 -14.34
C SER A 121 -7.99 -36.24 -15.35
N GLY A 122 -7.24 -37.22 -14.85
CA GLY A 122 -6.79 -38.37 -15.62
C GLY A 122 -7.87 -39.44 -15.70
#